data_AF-A0A2H5F3N2-F1
#
_entry.id   AF-A0A2H5F3N2-F1
#
_cell.length_a   1.000
_cell.length_b   1.000
_cell.length_c   1.000
_cell.angle_alpha   90.00
_cell.angle_beta   90.00
_cell.angle_gamma   90.00
#
_symmetry.space_group_name_H-M   'P 1'
#
loop_
_entity.id
_entity.type
_entity.pdbx_description
1 polymer ?
#
loop_
_entity_poly.entity_id
_entity_poly.type
_entity_poly.pdbx_seq_one_letter_code
_entity_poly.pdbx_strand_id
1 'polypeptide(L)'
;MERKHILDVSANEAFGLARRNRLRRYPSPDQGAERLYPLAWPQAKPSFQIMPTDTVFTIGSCFARNVEAALIENGMTVLSRDFDLGEVGESIGEAANFFNKYSIHSIYNELKWALERDTFPGEKVLYPSAGGAPYFDAQLGQSRLDYPLDQVLAFRHLYLDAMAQVKDADVIIITLGYVETWFDNELGIYLNVIPPIEVLRAQPERFNFRVLGYAEILETLHELYALLKKHREKPLKMLMTVSPVPLLATFRDVDVLVANAYSKSVQRAVLEQFVTEVPEVDYFPSYEFVTLSNPTIAWSRNDYRHVNPDLVARIMSSVISTYFPPAHQPQAKAEADANGAGAAAPTAAEGLTPAAIMSTAKLMLKLEEWDKMAALFAENAAVTDAHPDLLLQKAAMHRSQRQVPEEYAVLEQVHALAPDRPWPLERMIRLLRPLRRQELQDELMARHAARFPDRAEFRDQVA
;
A
#
# COMPACT_ATOMS: atom_id res chain seq x y z
N MET A 1 -37.05 2.60 -0.87
CA MET A 1 -36.03 3.24 -0.03
C MET A 1 -36.39 4.71 0.12
N GLU A 2 -36.54 5.17 1.36
CA GLU A 2 -36.62 6.60 1.66
C GLU A 2 -35.35 7.27 1.11
N ARG A 3 -35.48 8.38 0.37
CA ARG A 3 -34.31 9.11 -0.14
C ARG A 3 -33.65 9.82 1.04
N LYS A 4 -32.64 9.20 1.65
CA LYS A 4 -31.76 9.89 2.59
C LYS A 4 -30.75 10.72 1.82
N HIS A 5 -30.81 12.03 2.02
CA HIS A 5 -29.74 12.93 1.61
C HIS A 5 -28.47 12.65 2.44
N ILE A 6 -27.29 12.76 1.84
CA ILE A 6 -26.00 12.66 2.56
C ILE A 6 -25.93 13.71 3.67
N LEU A 7 -26.40 14.92 3.39
CA LEU A 7 -26.51 16.00 4.35
C LEU A 7 -27.72 16.85 3.99
N ASP A 8 -28.67 16.97 4.93
CA ASP A 8 -29.82 17.85 4.83
C ASP A 8 -29.87 18.71 6.09
N VAL A 9 -29.41 19.95 5.95
CA VAL A 9 -29.27 20.90 7.05
C VAL A 9 -29.73 22.27 6.61
N SER A 10 -30.19 23.08 7.57
CA SER A 10 -30.59 24.47 7.29
C SER A 10 -29.41 25.30 6.77
N ALA A 11 -29.71 26.40 6.07
CA ALA A 11 -28.68 27.33 5.62
C ALA A 11 -27.79 27.84 6.78
N ASN A 12 -28.38 28.11 7.94
CA ASN A 12 -27.64 28.55 9.14
C ASN A 12 -26.63 27.51 9.60
N GLU A 13 -27.01 26.24 9.62
CA GLU A 13 -26.13 25.14 9.98
C GLU A 13 -25.04 24.94 8.93
N ALA A 14 -25.37 24.97 7.63
CA ALA A 14 -24.40 24.92 6.55
C ALA A 14 -23.34 26.02 6.66
N PHE A 15 -23.75 27.28 6.92
CA PHE A 15 -22.81 28.38 7.17
C PHE A 15 -21.98 28.16 8.45
N GLY A 16 -22.58 27.59 9.49
CA GLY A 16 -21.87 27.21 10.72
C GLY A 16 -20.78 26.16 10.47
N LEU A 17 -21.09 25.09 9.74
CA LEU A 17 -20.15 24.07 9.29
C LEU A 17 -19.02 24.69 8.46
N ALA A 18 -19.38 25.51 7.48
CA ALA A 18 -18.41 26.20 6.64
C ALA A 18 -17.46 27.06 7.49
N ARG A 19 -17.95 27.83 8.47
CA ARG A 19 -17.09 28.69 9.32
C ARG A 19 -16.09 27.89 10.16
N ARG A 20 -16.46 26.69 10.64
CA ARG A 20 -15.59 25.83 11.45
C ARG A 20 -14.60 25.00 10.61
N ASN A 21 -14.95 24.70 9.36
CA ASN A 21 -14.10 23.91 8.48
C ASN A 21 -12.97 24.76 7.85
N ARG A 22 -11.78 24.69 8.45
CA ARG A 22 -10.56 25.36 7.96
C ARG A 22 -10.12 24.88 6.57
N LEU A 23 -10.55 23.69 6.15
CA LEU A 23 -10.15 23.02 4.91
C LEU A 23 -11.26 23.02 3.85
N ARG A 24 -12.29 23.85 4.02
CA ARG A 24 -13.45 23.91 3.10
C ARG A 24 -13.12 24.40 1.69
N ARG A 25 -12.00 25.11 1.50
CA ARG A 25 -11.59 25.67 0.22
C ARG A 25 -10.63 24.70 -0.45
N TYR A 26 -10.85 24.48 -1.75
CA TYR A 26 -9.92 23.71 -2.56
C TYR A 26 -8.56 24.45 -2.63
N PRO A 27 -7.42 23.73 -2.52
CA PRO A 27 -6.10 24.33 -2.67
C PRO A 27 -5.94 25.11 -3.98
N SER A 28 -5.18 26.19 -3.92
CA SER A 28 -4.73 26.98 -5.06
C SER A 28 -3.23 27.28 -4.91
N PRO A 29 -2.52 27.71 -5.97
CA PRO A 29 -1.10 28.06 -5.87
C PRO A 29 -0.80 29.06 -4.75
N ASP A 30 -1.68 30.03 -4.52
CA ASP A 30 -1.50 31.08 -3.51
C ASP A 30 -1.98 30.67 -2.10
N GLN A 31 -2.77 29.60 -2.00
CA GLN A 31 -3.38 29.18 -0.74
C GLN A 31 -3.51 27.66 -0.65
N GLY A 32 -2.74 27.03 0.24
CA GLY A 32 -2.86 25.61 0.55
C GLY A 32 -2.22 24.67 -0.47
N ALA A 33 -1.39 25.19 -1.40
CA ALA A 33 -0.73 24.42 -2.44
C ALA A 33 0.04 23.22 -1.89
N GLU A 34 0.66 23.37 -0.72
CA GLU A 34 1.42 22.33 0.00
C GLU A 34 0.57 21.10 0.38
N ARG A 35 -0.76 21.24 0.39
CA ARG A 35 -1.70 20.14 0.64
C ARG A 35 -2.08 19.36 -0.61
N LEU A 36 -1.72 19.83 -1.79
CA LEU A 36 -2.08 19.20 -3.07
C LEU A 36 -0.83 18.79 -3.85
N TYR A 37 0.14 19.69 -3.97
CA TYR A 37 1.32 19.49 -4.80
C TYR A 37 2.60 19.56 -3.95
N PRO A 38 3.55 18.62 -4.15
CA PRO A 38 3.57 17.55 -5.16
C PRO A 38 2.79 16.30 -4.76
N LEU A 39 2.40 16.19 -3.50
CA LEU A 39 1.73 15.02 -2.95
C LEU A 39 0.56 15.48 -2.07
N ALA A 40 -0.65 15.04 -2.42
CA ALA A 40 -1.87 15.42 -1.75
C ALA A 40 -1.92 14.96 -0.28
N TRP A 41 -2.59 15.75 0.56
CA TRP A 41 -2.77 15.49 1.99
C TRP A 41 -4.23 15.76 2.42
N PRO A 42 -5.18 14.90 2.02
CA PRO A 42 -6.54 14.92 2.53
C PRO A 42 -6.57 14.56 4.03
N GLN A 43 -7.60 15.00 4.74
CA GLN A 43 -7.79 14.66 6.16
C GLN A 43 -9.03 13.78 6.32
N ALA A 44 -8.88 12.68 7.05
CA ALA A 44 -9.99 11.89 7.54
C ALA A 44 -10.56 12.53 8.82
N LYS A 45 -11.81 12.21 9.15
CA LYS A 45 -12.47 12.62 10.39
C LYS A 45 -12.83 11.35 11.17
N PRO A 46 -12.03 10.96 12.17
CA PRO A 46 -12.22 9.70 12.88
C PRO A 46 -13.47 9.76 13.78
N SER A 47 -14.25 8.69 13.80
CA SER A 47 -15.33 8.42 14.77
C SER A 47 -14.88 7.49 15.90
N PHE A 48 -13.76 6.79 15.72
CA PHE A 48 -13.16 5.88 16.71
C PHE A 48 -11.63 6.06 16.81
N GLN A 49 -11.05 5.47 17.86
CA GLN A 49 -9.60 5.36 18.04
C GLN A 49 -9.13 3.91 17.89
N ILE A 50 -7.90 3.76 17.39
CA ILE A 50 -7.17 2.50 17.29
C ILE A 50 -6.08 2.53 18.37
N MET A 51 -6.11 1.54 19.26
CA MET A 51 -5.10 1.41 20.31
C MET A 51 -3.92 0.57 19.81
N PRO A 52 -2.70 0.73 20.36
CA PRO A 52 -1.55 -0.11 19.97
C PRO A 52 -1.77 -1.61 20.20
N THR A 53 -2.63 -1.95 21.15
CA THR A 53 -3.00 -3.34 21.47
C THR A 53 -4.18 -3.86 20.64
N ASP A 54 -4.83 -3.01 19.83
CA ASP A 54 -5.92 -3.44 18.96
C ASP A 54 -5.38 -4.37 17.88
N THR A 55 -6.11 -5.45 17.62
CA THR A 55 -5.87 -6.36 16.49
C THR A 55 -6.56 -5.83 15.23
N VAL A 56 -5.92 -5.96 14.08
CA VAL A 56 -6.44 -5.48 12.79
C VAL A 56 -6.65 -6.64 11.83
N PHE A 57 -7.78 -6.65 11.11
CA PHE A 57 -8.00 -7.53 9.96
C PHE A 57 -8.16 -6.68 8.71
N THR A 58 -7.37 -6.98 7.68
CA THR A 58 -7.34 -6.20 6.44
C THR A 58 -7.73 -7.07 5.26
N ILE A 59 -8.68 -6.60 4.45
CA ILE A 59 -9.11 -7.28 3.22
C ILE A 59 -9.37 -6.28 2.10
N GLY A 60 -9.19 -6.71 0.85
CA GLY A 60 -9.45 -5.84 -0.29
C GLY A 60 -8.44 -6.00 -1.41
N SER A 61 -8.31 -5.00 -2.27
CA SER A 61 -7.34 -5.00 -3.37
C SER A 61 -5.89 -5.17 -2.88
N CYS A 62 -4.93 -5.37 -3.80
CA CYS A 62 -3.49 -5.44 -3.51
C CYS A 62 -2.97 -4.29 -2.62
N PHE A 63 -3.58 -3.10 -2.68
CA PHE A 63 -3.21 -1.99 -1.80
C PHE A 63 -3.40 -2.32 -0.30
N ALA A 64 -4.35 -3.19 0.05
CA ALA A 64 -4.51 -3.69 1.42
C ALA A 64 -3.26 -4.41 1.93
N ARG A 65 -2.49 -5.08 1.07
CA ARG A 65 -1.25 -5.76 1.47
C ARG A 65 -0.17 -4.76 1.91
N ASN A 66 -0.11 -3.60 1.27
CA ASN A 66 0.76 -2.49 1.66
C ASN A 66 0.35 -1.90 3.02
N VAL A 67 -0.96 -1.80 3.27
CA VAL A 67 -1.50 -1.36 4.57
C VAL A 67 -1.09 -2.33 5.67
N GLU A 68 -1.27 -3.64 5.47
CA GLU A 68 -0.87 -4.66 6.45
C GLU A 68 0.62 -4.61 6.79
N ALA A 69 1.48 -4.55 5.77
CA ALA A 69 2.93 -4.48 5.95
C ALA A 69 3.29 -3.27 6.83
N ALA A 70 2.74 -2.11 6.52
CA ALA A 70 2.98 -0.91 7.30
C ALA A 70 2.42 -1.00 8.73
N LEU A 71 1.26 -1.62 8.95
CA LEU A 71 0.72 -1.83 10.31
C LEU A 71 1.64 -2.74 11.13
N ILE A 72 2.17 -3.81 10.53
CA ILE A 72 3.14 -4.73 11.16
C ILE A 72 4.46 -4.01 11.48
N GLU A 73 4.98 -3.21 10.57
CA GLU A 73 6.18 -2.37 10.79
C GLU A 73 6.00 -1.37 11.95
N ASN A 74 4.76 -0.95 12.19
CA ASN A 74 4.36 -0.11 13.31
C ASN A 74 3.92 -0.94 14.54
N GLY A 75 4.25 -2.22 14.60
CA GLY A 75 4.09 -3.06 15.79
C GLY A 75 2.67 -3.53 16.08
N MET A 76 1.73 -3.39 15.14
CA MET A 76 0.38 -3.90 15.31
C MET A 76 0.27 -5.39 14.98
N THR A 77 -0.67 -6.06 15.65
CA THR A 77 -1.07 -7.42 15.32
C THR A 77 -2.08 -7.41 14.17
N VAL A 78 -1.72 -8.03 13.04
CA VAL A 78 -2.56 -8.11 11.84
C VAL A 78 -3.01 -9.55 11.61
N LEU A 79 -4.26 -9.86 11.94
CA LEU A 79 -4.82 -11.22 11.89
C LEU A 79 -4.87 -11.77 10.45
N SER A 80 -5.10 -10.90 9.47
CA SER A 80 -5.06 -11.26 8.03
C SER A 80 -3.63 -11.51 7.50
N ARG A 81 -2.65 -11.63 8.40
CA ARG A 81 -1.26 -12.05 8.15
C ARG A 81 -0.78 -13.12 9.14
N ASP A 82 -1.61 -13.51 10.10
CA ASP A 82 -1.32 -14.51 11.12
C ASP A 82 -2.13 -15.77 10.83
N PHE A 83 -1.61 -16.59 9.92
CA PHE A 83 -2.25 -17.80 9.46
C PHE A 83 -1.23 -18.85 9.02
N ASP A 84 -1.65 -20.11 9.08
CA ASP A 84 -0.98 -21.25 8.47
C ASP A 84 -1.96 -21.88 7.48
N LEU A 85 -1.58 -21.91 6.20
CA LEU A 85 -2.38 -22.48 5.12
C LEU A 85 -1.86 -23.86 4.67
N GLY A 86 -0.97 -24.47 5.44
CA GLY A 86 -0.33 -25.74 5.15
C GLY A 86 0.49 -25.73 3.86
N GLU A 87 0.83 -26.93 3.39
CA GLU A 87 1.71 -27.17 2.24
C GLU A 87 1.25 -26.44 0.96
N VAL A 88 -0.06 -26.45 0.68
CA VAL A 88 -0.62 -25.77 -0.49
C VAL A 88 -0.35 -24.26 -0.42
N GLY A 89 -0.55 -23.65 0.75
CA GLY A 89 -0.28 -22.23 0.94
C GLY A 89 1.19 -21.87 0.81
N GLU A 90 2.07 -22.68 1.43
CA GLU A 90 3.52 -22.50 1.38
C GLU A 90 4.06 -22.59 -0.06
N SER A 91 3.51 -23.50 -0.88
CA SER A 91 3.95 -23.71 -2.26
C SER A 91 3.79 -22.50 -3.19
N ILE A 92 2.90 -21.56 -2.84
CA ILE A 92 2.49 -20.45 -3.73
C ILE A 92 3.35 -19.20 -3.51
N GLY A 93 4.28 -19.19 -2.54
CA GLY A 93 5.28 -18.12 -2.32
C GLY A 93 4.73 -16.80 -1.77
N GLU A 94 3.52 -16.39 -2.18
CA GLU A 94 2.83 -15.19 -1.69
C GLU A 94 1.40 -15.52 -1.22
N ALA A 95 1.27 -16.42 -0.24
CA ALA A 95 -0.02 -16.86 0.31
C ALA A 95 -0.95 -15.71 0.74
N ALA A 96 -0.39 -14.58 1.19
CA ALA A 96 -1.16 -13.37 1.53
C ALA A 96 -1.99 -12.82 0.36
N ASN A 97 -1.65 -13.14 -0.90
CA ASN A 97 -2.41 -12.72 -2.07
C ASN A 97 -3.78 -13.40 -2.18
N PHE A 98 -4.01 -14.52 -1.50
CA PHE A 98 -5.32 -15.17 -1.45
C PHE A 98 -6.40 -14.28 -0.81
N PHE A 99 -5.99 -13.35 0.05
CA PHE A 99 -6.85 -12.36 0.70
C PHE A 99 -7.11 -11.13 -0.18
N ASN A 100 -6.50 -11.03 -1.37
CA ASN A 100 -6.81 -9.95 -2.29
C ASN A 100 -8.21 -10.16 -2.86
N LYS A 101 -9.16 -9.31 -2.46
CA LYS A 101 -10.55 -9.33 -2.94
C LYS A 101 -10.92 -7.98 -3.53
N TYR A 102 -11.33 -7.95 -4.79
CA TYR A 102 -11.42 -6.67 -5.52
C TYR A 102 -12.80 -6.04 -5.49
N SER A 103 -13.87 -6.83 -5.45
CA SER A 103 -15.24 -6.32 -5.36
C SER A 103 -15.82 -6.59 -3.97
N ILE A 104 -16.77 -5.75 -3.54
CA ILE A 104 -17.48 -5.98 -2.27
C ILE A 104 -18.17 -7.35 -2.23
N HIS A 105 -18.69 -7.83 -3.36
CA HIS A 105 -19.36 -9.13 -3.45
C HIS A 105 -18.39 -10.30 -3.24
N SER A 106 -17.16 -10.22 -3.78
CA SER A 106 -16.14 -11.24 -3.52
C SER A 106 -15.66 -11.25 -2.06
N ILE A 107 -15.58 -10.08 -1.43
CA ILE A 107 -15.32 -9.95 0.02
C ILE A 107 -16.45 -10.61 0.80
N TYR A 108 -17.70 -10.26 0.49
CA TYR A 108 -18.88 -10.78 1.17
C TYR A 108 -18.98 -12.30 1.06
N ASN A 109 -18.74 -12.88 -0.13
CA ASN A 109 -18.74 -14.33 -0.31
C ASN A 109 -17.80 -15.04 0.66
N GLU A 110 -16.53 -14.64 0.69
CA GLU A 110 -15.51 -15.32 1.49
C GLU A 110 -15.77 -15.14 2.99
N LEU A 111 -16.22 -13.95 3.42
CA LEU A 111 -16.56 -13.72 4.82
C LEU A 111 -17.83 -14.45 5.24
N LYS A 112 -18.82 -14.57 4.35
CA LYS A 112 -20.02 -15.37 4.59
C LYS A 112 -19.66 -16.85 4.71
N TRP A 113 -18.86 -17.39 3.81
CA TRP A 113 -18.42 -18.79 3.87
C TRP A 113 -17.53 -19.09 5.07
N ALA A 114 -16.80 -18.10 5.58
CA ALA A 114 -15.99 -18.23 6.78
C ALA A 114 -16.85 -18.23 8.06
N LEU A 115 -17.82 -17.31 8.16
CA LEU A 115 -18.65 -17.14 9.37
C LEU A 115 -19.91 -18.02 9.38
N GLU A 116 -20.38 -18.43 8.22
CA GLU A 116 -21.55 -19.30 7.98
C GLU A 116 -21.10 -20.46 7.10
N ARG A 117 -20.30 -21.37 7.68
CA ARG A 117 -19.55 -22.42 6.96
C ARG A 117 -20.44 -23.32 6.09
N ASP A 118 -21.69 -23.52 6.47
CA ASP A 118 -22.70 -24.28 5.74
C ASP A 118 -23.08 -23.67 4.38
N THR A 119 -22.80 -22.38 4.18
CA THR A 119 -23.03 -21.68 2.91
C THR A 119 -21.89 -21.83 1.89
N PHE A 120 -20.77 -22.43 2.29
CA PHE A 120 -19.62 -22.66 1.40
C PHE A 120 -19.95 -23.70 0.31
N PRO A 121 -19.78 -23.39 -1.00
CA PRO A 121 -20.17 -24.33 -2.06
C PRO A 121 -19.27 -25.57 -2.22
N GLY A 122 -18.19 -25.70 -1.43
CA GLY A 122 -17.28 -26.83 -1.46
C GLY A 122 -16.51 -26.94 -2.77
N GLU A 123 -16.41 -28.15 -3.32
CA GLU A 123 -15.72 -28.43 -4.59
C GLU A 123 -16.27 -27.62 -5.78
N LYS A 124 -17.52 -27.14 -5.73
CA LYS A 124 -18.16 -26.48 -6.88
C LYS A 124 -17.52 -25.16 -7.30
N VAL A 125 -16.75 -24.50 -6.42
CA VAL A 125 -15.96 -23.30 -6.76
C VAL A 125 -14.59 -23.63 -7.35
N LEU A 126 -14.21 -24.91 -7.37
CA LEU A 126 -12.95 -25.39 -7.94
C LEU A 126 -13.18 -25.80 -9.40
N TYR A 127 -12.53 -25.08 -10.30
CA TYR A 127 -12.57 -25.34 -11.73
C TYR A 127 -11.40 -26.25 -12.11
N PRO A 128 -11.63 -27.52 -12.52
CA PRO A 128 -10.57 -28.43 -12.91
C PRO A 128 -9.97 -28.05 -14.27
N SER A 129 -8.67 -28.30 -14.45
CA SER A 129 -8.05 -28.33 -15.77
C SER A 129 -8.55 -29.55 -16.58
N ALA A 130 -8.31 -29.56 -17.89
CA ALA A 130 -8.58 -30.72 -18.73
C ALA A 130 -7.81 -31.95 -18.22
N GLY A 131 -8.50 -32.88 -17.57
CA GLY A 131 -7.91 -34.06 -16.91
C GLY A 131 -8.02 -34.10 -15.38
N GLY A 132 -8.61 -33.08 -14.73
CA GLY A 132 -8.81 -33.02 -13.28
C GLY A 132 -7.93 -31.94 -12.64
N ALA A 133 -6.70 -32.28 -12.27
CA ALA A 133 -5.73 -31.33 -11.75
C ALA A 133 -4.93 -30.64 -12.89
N PRO A 134 -4.40 -29.41 -12.67
CA PRO A 134 -4.56 -28.57 -11.49
C PRO A 134 -5.97 -27.98 -11.37
N TYR A 135 -6.37 -27.62 -10.15
CA TYR A 135 -7.60 -26.88 -9.88
C TYR A 135 -7.36 -25.37 -9.87
N PHE A 136 -8.38 -24.60 -10.25
CA PHE A 136 -8.39 -23.15 -10.19
C PHE A 136 -9.58 -22.69 -9.35
N ASP A 137 -9.37 -21.77 -8.42
CA ASP A 137 -10.44 -21.12 -7.65
C ASP A 137 -10.46 -19.63 -7.99
N ALA A 138 -11.49 -19.17 -8.70
CA ALA A 138 -11.62 -17.78 -9.12
C ALA A 138 -11.85 -16.80 -7.97
N GLN A 139 -12.01 -17.27 -6.73
CA GLN A 139 -11.98 -16.44 -5.52
C GLN A 139 -10.55 -16.23 -5.03
N LEU A 140 -9.64 -17.17 -5.25
CA LEU A 140 -8.25 -17.16 -4.78
C LEU A 140 -7.24 -16.57 -5.79
N GLY A 141 -7.72 -15.89 -6.81
CA GLY A 141 -6.86 -15.32 -7.86
C GLY A 141 -6.57 -16.32 -8.98
N GLN A 142 -5.41 -16.22 -9.61
CA GLN A 142 -5.04 -17.05 -10.78
C GLN A 142 -4.08 -18.20 -10.45
N SER A 143 -3.96 -18.54 -9.15
CA SER A 143 -3.08 -19.62 -8.70
C SER A 143 -3.51 -20.98 -9.24
N ARG A 144 -2.51 -21.78 -9.64
CA ARG A 144 -2.68 -23.19 -10.04
C ARG A 144 -2.51 -24.08 -8.82
N LEU A 145 -3.58 -24.76 -8.41
CA LEU A 145 -3.57 -25.67 -7.27
C LEU A 145 -3.33 -27.09 -7.79
N ASP A 146 -2.05 -27.45 -7.96
CA ASP A 146 -1.62 -28.75 -8.47
C ASP A 146 -1.48 -29.79 -7.35
N TYR A 147 -2.61 -30.05 -6.70
CA TYR A 147 -2.73 -30.95 -5.55
C TYR A 147 -3.97 -31.83 -5.70
N PRO A 148 -4.03 -33.00 -5.03
CA PRO A 148 -5.25 -33.79 -4.90
C PRO A 148 -6.42 -32.94 -4.37
N LEU A 149 -7.63 -33.24 -4.84
CA LEU A 149 -8.84 -32.46 -4.52
C LEU A 149 -9.08 -32.30 -3.02
N ASP A 150 -8.89 -33.39 -2.26
CA ASP A 150 -9.04 -33.42 -0.80
C ASP A 150 -8.06 -32.47 -0.11
N GLN A 151 -6.83 -32.35 -0.61
CA GLN A 151 -5.84 -31.40 -0.11
C GLN A 151 -6.20 -29.96 -0.46
N VAL A 152 -6.68 -29.72 -1.68
CA VAL A 152 -7.16 -28.39 -2.09
C VAL A 152 -8.35 -27.95 -1.22
N LEU A 153 -9.29 -28.85 -0.96
CA LEU A 153 -10.41 -28.59 -0.06
C LEU A 153 -9.94 -28.33 1.37
N ALA A 154 -9.04 -29.16 1.91
CA ALA A 154 -8.46 -28.95 3.24
C ALA A 154 -7.80 -27.56 3.36
N PHE A 155 -7.02 -27.16 2.35
CA PHE A 155 -6.46 -25.81 2.24
C PHE A 155 -7.55 -24.73 2.22
N ARG A 156 -8.65 -24.92 1.48
CA ARG A 156 -9.78 -23.95 1.50
C ARG A 156 -10.43 -23.85 2.87
N HIS A 157 -10.50 -24.94 3.64
CA HIS A 157 -10.96 -24.90 5.02
C HIS A 157 -10.01 -24.08 5.91
N LEU A 158 -8.70 -24.32 5.85
CA LEU A 158 -7.70 -23.52 6.58
C LEU A 158 -7.77 -22.03 6.23
N TYR A 159 -7.90 -21.72 4.94
CA TYR A 159 -8.09 -20.34 4.49
C TYR A 159 -9.36 -19.71 5.06
N LEU A 160 -10.48 -20.45 5.11
CA LEU A 160 -11.73 -19.93 5.63
C LEU A 160 -11.70 -19.78 7.15
N ASP A 161 -10.94 -20.61 7.86
CA ASP A 161 -10.65 -20.42 9.29
C ASP A 161 -9.84 -19.14 9.52
N ALA A 162 -8.83 -18.87 8.67
CA ALA A 162 -8.07 -17.62 8.71
C ALA A 162 -8.96 -16.39 8.40
N MET A 163 -9.88 -16.50 7.44
CA MET A 163 -10.86 -15.45 7.15
C MET A 163 -11.86 -15.23 8.30
N ALA A 164 -12.22 -16.27 9.03
CA ALA A 164 -13.16 -16.19 10.15
C ALA A 164 -12.62 -15.34 11.30
N GLN A 165 -11.30 -15.19 11.42
CA GLN A 165 -10.65 -14.30 12.39
C GLN A 165 -11.08 -12.82 12.24
N VAL A 166 -11.71 -12.43 11.12
CA VAL A 166 -12.31 -11.10 10.96
C VAL A 166 -13.26 -10.75 12.10
N LYS A 167 -13.92 -11.73 12.73
CA LYS A 167 -14.87 -11.49 13.82
C LYS A 167 -14.17 -11.13 15.14
N ASP A 168 -12.90 -11.53 15.28
CA ASP A 168 -12.11 -11.37 16.49
C ASP A 168 -11.27 -10.08 16.47
N ALA A 169 -11.04 -9.51 15.29
CA ALA A 169 -10.31 -8.24 15.12
C ALA A 169 -11.00 -7.07 15.82
N ASP A 170 -10.24 -6.16 16.41
CA ASP A 170 -10.76 -4.91 16.99
C ASP A 170 -11.08 -3.87 15.91
N VAL A 171 -10.33 -3.88 14.80
CA VAL A 171 -10.50 -3.00 13.65
C VAL A 171 -10.51 -3.80 12.36
N ILE A 172 -11.50 -3.55 11.50
CA ILE A 172 -11.55 -4.14 10.16
C ILE A 172 -11.25 -3.05 9.13
N ILE A 173 -10.27 -3.29 8.27
CA ILE A 173 -9.93 -2.37 7.17
C ILE A 173 -10.33 -3.02 5.84
N ILE A 174 -11.19 -2.34 5.08
CA ILE A 174 -11.69 -2.82 3.79
C ILE A 174 -11.27 -1.87 2.67
N THR A 175 -10.53 -2.39 1.69
CA THR A 175 -10.07 -1.63 0.51
C THR A 175 -10.78 -2.11 -0.76
N LEU A 176 -11.78 -1.36 -1.24
CA LEU A 176 -12.51 -1.72 -2.45
C LEU A 176 -11.68 -1.48 -3.72
N GLY A 177 -11.60 -2.47 -4.59
CA GLY A 177 -10.75 -2.44 -5.79
C GLY A 177 -11.48 -1.92 -7.02
N TYR A 178 -12.41 -2.69 -7.57
CA TYR A 178 -13.10 -2.38 -8.81
C TYR A 178 -14.47 -3.04 -8.91
N VAL A 179 -15.25 -2.57 -9.89
CA VAL A 179 -16.67 -2.97 -10.08
C VAL A 179 -16.92 -3.83 -11.31
N GLU A 180 -15.89 -4.13 -12.10
CA GLU A 180 -15.97 -5.09 -13.20
C GLU A 180 -15.69 -6.49 -12.66
N THR A 181 -16.68 -7.38 -12.73
CA THR A 181 -16.62 -8.70 -12.09
C THR A 181 -17.33 -9.73 -12.96
N TRP A 182 -16.91 -10.99 -12.81
CA TRP A 182 -17.60 -12.13 -13.42
C TRP A 182 -18.60 -12.72 -12.44
N PHE A 183 -19.76 -13.14 -12.93
CA PHE A 183 -20.81 -13.80 -12.17
C PHE A 183 -20.97 -15.23 -12.66
N ASP A 184 -20.96 -16.19 -11.75
CA ASP A 184 -21.22 -17.60 -12.03
C ASP A 184 -22.73 -17.88 -11.86
N ASN A 185 -23.45 -18.07 -12.96
CA ASN A 185 -24.90 -18.29 -12.96
C ASN A 185 -25.31 -19.61 -12.33
N GLU A 186 -24.43 -20.62 -12.33
CA GLU A 186 -24.72 -21.92 -11.73
C GLU A 186 -24.68 -21.84 -10.22
N LEU A 187 -23.73 -21.09 -9.68
CA LEU A 187 -23.53 -20.92 -8.23
C LEU A 187 -24.28 -19.72 -7.66
N GLY A 188 -24.68 -18.76 -8.50
CA GLY A 188 -25.32 -17.52 -8.08
C GLY A 188 -24.38 -16.57 -7.33
N ILE A 189 -23.08 -16.58 -7.66
CA ILE A 189 -22.06 -15.80 -6.94
C ILE A 189 -21.23 -14.92 -7.87
N TYR A 190 -20.76 -13.78 -7.34
CA TYR A 190 -19.72 -12.98 -7.98
C TYR A 190 -18.33 -13.54 -7.71
N LEU A 191 -17.50 -13.58 -8.74
CA LEU A 191 -16.12 -14.06 -8.71
C LEU A 191 -15.15 -12.91 -8.47
N ASN A 192 -14.05 -13.21 -7.78
CA ASN A 192 -13.01 -12.25 -7.47
C ASN A 192 -12.16 -11.91 -8.71
N VAL A 193 -11.84 -12.92 -9.52
CA VAL A 193 -11.14 -12.77 -10.80
C VAL A 193 -11.91 -13.47 -11.92
N ILE A 194 -11.47 -13.25 -13.15
CA ILE A 194 -11.95 -14.00 -14.32
C ILE A 194 -11.77 -15.51 -14.11
N PRO A 195 -12.77 -16.36 -14.43
CA PRO A 195 -12.56 -17.80 -14.45
C PRO A 195 -11.46 -18.20 -15.45
N PRO A 196 -10.87 -19.40 -15.35
CA PRO A 196 -9.92 -19.89 -16.34
C PRO A 196 -10.51 -19.81 -17.75
N ILE A 197 -9.69 -19.37 -18.73
CA ILE A 197 -10.14 -19.15 -20.11
C ILE A 197 -10.65 -20.45 -20.73
N GLU A 198 -10.05 -21.58 -20.37
CA GLU A 198 -10.47 -22.92 -20.79
C GLU A 198 -11.89 -23.23 -20.32
N VAL A 199 -12.22 -22.89 -19.06
CA VAL A 199 -13.55 -23.09 -18.49
C VAL A 199 -14.57 -22.13 -19.11
N LEU A 200 -14.20 -20.87 -19.32
CA LEU A 200 -15.03 -19.90 -20.05
C LEU A 200 -15.37 -20.37 -21.47
N ARG A 201 -14.40 -20.93 -22.20
CA ARG A 201 -14.63 -21.46 -23.55
C ARG A 201 -15.47 -22.72 -23.56
N ALA A 202 -15.32 -23.59 -22.56
CA ALA A 202 -16.08 -24.82 -22.45
C ALA A 202 -17.54 -24.56 -22.01
N GLN A 203 -17.78 -23.53 -21.20
CA GLN A 203 -19.09 -23.21 -20.60
C GLN A 203 -19.40 -21.70 -20.71
N PRO A 204 -19.52 -21.13 -21.92
CA PRO A 204 -19.67 -19.68 -22.10
C PRO A 204 -20.94 -19.12 -21.43
N GLU A 205 -22.04 -19.88 -21.41
CA GLU A 205 -23.31 -19.45 -20.82
C GLU A 205 -23.34 -19.48 -19.29
N ARG A 206 -22.36 -20.16 -18.66
CA ARG A 206 -22.27 -20.23 -17.19
C ARG A 206 -21.87 -18.88 -16.59
N PHE A 207 -21.08 -18.08 -17.30
CA PHE A 207 -20.48 -16.88 -16.74
C PHE A 207 -20.96 -15.61 -17.41
N ASN A 208 -21.27 -14.60 -16.61
CA ASN A 208 -21.55 -13.27 -17.13
C ASN A 208 -20.55 -12.25 -16.61
N PHE A 209 -19.98 -11.47 -17.53
CA PHE A 209 -19.32 -10.23 -17.16
C PHE A 209 -20.36 -9.20 -16.72
N ARG A 210 -20.18 -8.60 -15.55
CA ARG A 210 -21.07 -7.61 -14.96
C ARG A 210 -20.29 -6.41 -14.45
N VAL A 211 -20.91 -5.24 -14.54
CA VAL A 211 -20.39 -3.99 -14.03
C VAL A 211 -21.33 -3.55 -12.91
N LEU A 212 -20.85 -3.59 -11.66
CA LEU A 212 -21.69 -3.32 -10.50
C LEU A 212 -22.21 -1.88 -10.51
N GLY A 213 -23.49 -1.73 -10.19
CA GLY A 213 -24.13 -0.44 -9.98
C GLY A 213 -24.03 0.05 -8.53
N TYR A 214 -24.41 1.30 -8.32
CA TYR A 214 -24.46 1.93 -6.99
C TYR A 214 -25.29 1.11 -5.99
N ALA A 215 -26.50 0.69 -6.38
CA ALA A 215 -27.44 0.01 -5.50
C ALA A 215 -26.92 -1.37 -5.06
N GLU A 216 -26.37 -2.16 -5.99
CA GLU A 216 -25.80 -3.48 -5.69
C GLU A 216 -24.63 -3.37 -4.70
N ILE A 217 -23.72 -2.40 -4.89
CA ILE A 217 -22.60 -2.21 -3.98
C ILE A 217 -23.10 -1.80 -2.59
N LEU A 218 -24.07 -0.87 -2.51
CA LEU A 218 -24.60 -0.39 -1.23
C LEU A 218 -25.36 -1.50 -0.49
N GLU A 219 -26.15 -2.30 -1.20
CA GLU A 219 -26.88 -3.45 -0.63
C GLU A 219 -25.90 -4.45 -0.03
N THR A 220 -24.87 -4.87 -0.76
CA THR A 220 -23.89 -5.83 -0.25
C THR A 220 -23.03 -5.27 0.89
N LEU A 221 -22.78 -3.95 0.93
CA LEU A 221 -22.15 -3.34 2.11
C LEU A 221 -23.02 -3.47 3.36
N HIS A 222 -24.33 -3.28 3.23
CA HIS A 222 -25.28 -3.51 4.33
C HIS A 222 -25.37 -4.98 4.72
N GLU A 223 -25.35 -5.89 3.76
CA GLU A 223 -25.31 -7.34 4.04
C GLU A 223 -24.02 -7.73 4.77
N LEU A 224 -22.87 -7.20 4.34
CA LEU A 224 -21.59 -7.42 5.02
C LEU A 224 -21.61 -6.86 6.45
N TYR A 225 -22.13 -5.64 6.63
CA TYR A 225 -22.29 -5.06 7.96
C TYR A 225 -23.17 -5.92 8.84
N ALA A 226 -24.33 -6.37 8.35
CA ALA A 226 -25.24 -7.25 9.09
C ALA A 226 -24.57 -8.59 9.45
N LEU A 227 -23.83 -9.19 8.51
CA LEU A 227 -23.05 -10.41 8.74
C LEU A 227 -22.03 -10.21 9.87
N LEU A 228 -21.24 -9.13 9.81
CA LEU A 228 -20.25 -8.81 10.83
C LEU A 228 -20.92 -8.55 12.19
N LYS A 229 -21.99 -7.77 12.25
CA LYS A 229 -22.71 -7.49 13.51
C LYS A 229 -23.32 -8.76 14.12
N LYS A 230 -23.76 -9.71 13.29
CA LYS A 230 -24.32 -10.99 13.74
C LYS A 230 -23.29 -11.88 14.44
N HIS A 231 -22.07 -11.92 13.95
CA HIS A 231 -21.05 -12.91 14.36
C HIS A 231 -19.96 -12.35 15.27
N ARG A 232 -20.02 -11.07 15.62
CA ARG A 232 -19.02 -10.38 16.46
C ARG A 232 -19.53 -10.14 17.87
N GLU A 233 -18.64 -10.34 18.84
CA GLU A 233 -18.89 -10.00 20.25
C GLU A 233 -18.32 -8.61 20.60
N LYS A 234 -17.34 -8.13 19.83
CA LYS A 234 -16.70 -6.83 20.03
C LYS A 234 -17.44 -5.70 19.29
N PRO A 235 -17.40 -4.46 19.79
CA PRO A 235 -17.83 -3.29 19.02
C PRO A 235 -17.17 -3.28 17.64
N LEU A 236 -17.93 -2.92 16.61
CA LEU A 236 -17.40 -2.82 15.26
C LEU A 236 -16.67 -1.47 15.11
N LYS A 237 -15.43 -1.51 14.63
CA LYS A 237 -14.71 -0.35 14.12
C LYS A 237 -14.28 -0.72 12.70
N MET A 238 -14.79 -0.01 11.69
CA MET A 238 -14.47 -0.32 10.30
C MET A 238 -13.89 0.90 9.59
N LEU A 239 -12.75 0.70 8.93
CA LEU A 239 -12.10 1.71 8.11
C LEU A 239 -12.20 1.30 6.64
N MET A 240 -12.98 2.04 5.86
CA MET A 240 -13.20 1.75 4.45
C MET A 240 -12.43 2.71 3.55
N THR A 241 -11.94 2.19 2.44
CA THR A 241 -11.28 3.01 1.43
C THR A 241 -11.48 2.47 0.01
N VAL A 242 -11.25 3.32 -0.98
CA VAL A 242 -11.19 2.93 -2.40
C VAL A 242 -9.73 2.81 -2.79
N SER A 243 -9.38 1.73 -3.47
CA SER A 243 -8.04 1.50 -3.97
C SER A 243 -7.68 2.49 -5.07
N PRO A 244 -6.50 3.13 -5.05
CA PRO A 244 -6.04 4.00 -6.14
C PRO A 244 -5.59 3.21 -7.37
N VAL A 245 -5.30 1.91 -7.23
CA VAL A 245 -4.74 1.08 -8.31
C VAL A 245 -5.73 1.01 -9.48
N PRO A 246 -5.34 1.42 -10.70
CA PRO A 246 -6.25 1.45 -11.84
C PRO A 246 -6.48 0.05 -12.43
N LEU A 247 -7.58 -0.10 -13.18
CA LEU A 247 -7.86 -1.30 -13.97
C LEU A 247 -6.72 -1.60 -14.96
N LEU A 248 -6.38 -2.88 -15.13
CA LEU A 248 -5.43 -3.32 -16.16
C LEU A 248 -6.04 -3.27 -17.56
N ALA A 249 -7.28 -3.73 -17.66
CA ALA A 249 -8.05 -3.82 -18.87
C ALA A 249 -9.53 -3.75 -18.51
N THR A 250 -10.37 -3.50 -19.50
CA THR A 250 -11.82 -3.56 -19.38
C THR A 250 -12.38 -4.51 -20.45
N PHE A 251 -13.46 -5.21 -20.12
CA PHE A 251 -14.24 -5.98 -21.10
C PHE A 251 -15.37 -5.15 -21.74
N ARG A 252 -15.53 -3.90 -21.30
CA ARG A 252 -16.55 -3.00 -21.85
C ARG A 252 -16.08 -2.42 -23.18
N ASP A 253 -17.02 -2.11 -24.05
CA ASP A 253 -16.77 -1.37 -25.30
C ASP A 253 -16.61 0.13 -25.03
N VAL A 254 -15.64 0.48 -24.19
CA VAL A 254 -15.25 1.87 -23.86
C VAL A 254 -13.76 1.91 -23.54
N ASP A 255 -13.18 3.11 -23.54
CA ASP A 255 -11.80 3.34 -23.10
C ASP A 255 -11.60 2.92 -21.63
N VAL A 256 -10.46 2.27 -21.34
CA VAL A 256 -10.13 1.75 -20.00
C VAL A 256 -10.03 2.86 -18.95
N LEU A 257 -9.63 4.08 -19.31
CA LEU A 257 -9.58 5.22 -18.40
C LEU A 257 -11.00 5.65 -18.00
N VAL A 258 -11.95 5.63 -18.95
CA VAL A 258 -13.37 5.91 -18.69
C VAL A 258 -14.00 4.81 -17.82
N ALA A 259 -13.70 3.54 -18.11
CA ALA A 259 -14.14 2.42 -17.30
C ALA A 259 -13.60 2.50 -15.86
N ASN A 260 -12.30 2.79 -15.73
CA ASN A 260 -11.64 2.97 -14.45
C ASN A 260 -12.22 4.16 -13.67
N ALA A 261 -12.46 5.30 -14.34
CA ALA A 261 -13.08 6.46 -13.73
C ALA A 261 -14.45 6.10 -13.14
N TYR A 262 -15.33 5.45 -13.91
CA TYR A 262 -16.61 4.97 -13.38
C TYR A 262 -16.41 4.04 -12.17
N SER A 263 -15.52 3.05 -12.28
CA SER A 263 -15.23 2.08 -11.23
C SER A 263 -14.86 2.73 -9.90
N LYS A 264 -13.98 3.73 -9.92
CA LYS A 264 -13.57 4.45 -8.70
C LYS A 264 -14.65 5.40 -8.21
N SER A 265 -15.29 6.14 -9.12
CA SER A 265 -16.33 7.12 -8.77
C SER A 265 -17.56 6.48 -8.12
N VAL A 266 -18.06 5.36 -8.66
CA VAL A 266 -19.25 4.70 -8.08
C VAL A 266 -18.96 4.13 -6.70
N GLN A 267 -17.80 3.50 -6.50
CA GLN A 267 -17.39 2.99 -5.17
C GLN A 267 -17.23 4.14 -4.17
N ARG A 268 -16.59 5.25 -4.58
CA ARG A 268 -16.42 6.41 -3.70
C ARG A 268 -17.76 7.04 -3.32
N ALA A 269 -18.69 7.14 -4.26
CA ALA A 269 -20.04 7.66 -4.00
C ALA A 269 -20.83 6.76 -3.05
N VAL A 270 -20.77 5.43 -3.25
CA VAL A 270 -21.44 4.46 -2.37
C VAL A 270 -20.87 4.51 -0.95
N LEU A 271 -19.55 4.60 -0.79
CA LEU A 271 -18.93 4.71 0.54
C LEU A 271 -19.36 5.98 1.28
N GLU A 272 -19.59 7.10 0.58
CA GLU A 272 -20.10 8.33 1.19
C GLU A 272 -21.49 8.10 1.81
N GLN A 273 -22.38 7.44 1.07
CA GLN A 273 -23.71 7.09 1.58
C GLN A 273 -23.64 6.11 2.75
N PHE A 274 -22.85 5.05 2.59
CA PHE A 274 -22.77 3.99 3.58
C PHE A 274 -22.23 4.49 4.93
N VAL A 275 -21.17 5.31 4.92
CA VAL A 275 -20.61 5.96 6.13
C VAL A 275 -21.61 6.91 6.79
N THR A 276 -22.45 7.59 6.00
CA THR A 276 -23.52 8.44 6.54
C THR A 276 -24.59 7.61 7.26
N GLU A 277 -24.84 6.39 6.80
CA GLU A 277 -25.85 5.49 7.36
C GLU A 277 -25.35 4.65 8.54
N VAL A 278 -24.04 4.42 8.65
CA VAL A 278 -23.43 3.51 9.62
C VAL A 278 -22.32 4.22 10.42
N PRO A 279 -22.62 4.73 11.64
CA PRO A 279 -21.68 5.53 12.44
C PRO A 279 -20.40 4.82 12.89
N GLU A 280 -20.38 3.48 12.89
CA GLU A 280 -19.19 2.67 13.24
C GLU A 280 -18.16 2.56 12.10
N VAL A 281 -18.43 3.20 10.96
CA VAL A 281 -17.63 3.10 9.74
C VAL A 281 -17.07 4.45 9.38
N ASP A 282 -15.76 4.54 9.21
CA ASP A 282 -15.10 5.73 8.68
C ASP A 282 -14.60 5.50 7.25
N TYR A 283 -14.66 6.54 6.43
CA TYR A 283 -13.94 6.59 5.15
C TYR A 283 -12.53 7.14 5.37
N PHE A 284 -11.53 6.42 4.86
CA PHE A 284 -10.15 6.90 4.78
C PHE A 284 -9.75 7.23 3.34
N PRO A 285 -9.21 8.43 3.06
CA PRO A 285 -9.02 8.95 1.70
C PRO A 285 -7.74 8.46 0.99
N SER A 286 -7.43 7.15 1.06
CA SER A 286 -6.23 6.60 0.39
C SER A 286 -6.26 6.77 -1.13
N TYR A 287 -7.47 6.74 -1.72
CA TYR A 287 -7.70 7.03 -3.14
C TYR A 287 -7.23 8.43 -3.50
N GLU A 288 -7.67 9.44 -2.77
CA GLU A 288 -7.34 10.85 -3.01
C GLU A 288 -5.88 11.15 -2.71
N PHE A 289 -5.28 10.51 -1.68
CA PHE A 289 -3.84 10.60 -1.40
C PHE A 289 -3.00 10.30 -2.63
N VAL A 290 -3.35 9.26 -3.40
CA VAL A 290 -2.57 8.85 -4.57
C VAL A 290 -3.03 9.58 -5.84
N THR A 291 -4.33 9.65 -6.10
CA THR A 291 -4.84 10.15 -7.39
C THR A 291 -4.78 11.66 -7.56
N LEU A 292 -4.76 12.42 -6.46
CA LEU A 292 -4.56 13.88 -6.51
C LEU A 292 -3.09 14.29 -6.42
N SER A 293 -2.19 13.34 -6.18
CA SER A 293 -0.75 13.57 -6.15
C SER A 293 -0.14 13.62 -7.54
N ASN A 294 1.05 14.22 -7.66
CA ASN A 294 1.81 14.21 -8.90
C ASN A 294 2.10 12.75 -9.32
N PRO A 295 1.68 12.32 -10.52
CA PRO A 295 1.83 10.95 -10.97
C PRO A 295 3.29 10.48 -11.08
N THR A 296 4.27 11.36 -11.32
CA THR A 296 5.69 10.97 -11.40
C THR A 296 6.26 10.51 -10.05
N ILE A 297 5.58 10.88 -8.97
CA ILE A 297 5.98 10.56 -7.59
C ILE A 297 5.08 9.47 -7.02
N ALA A 298 3.77 9.57 -7.27
CA ALA A 298 2.77 8.70 -6.69
C ALA A 298 2.93 7.24 -7.11
N TRP A 299 3.46 7.01 -8.32
CA TRP A 299 3.69 5.69 -8.88
C TRP A 299 5.17 5.30 -8.84
N SER A 300 5.43 4.04 -8.54
CA SER A 300 6.73 3.38 -8.66
C SER A 300 6.85 2.70 -10.02
N ARG A 301 8.04 2.17 -10.33
CA ARG A 301 8.32 1.33 -11.51
C ARG A 301 7.99 1.95 -12.88
N ASN A 302 7.63 3.24 -12.91
CA ASN A 302 7.15 3.96 -14.09
C ASN A 302 5.98 3.27 -14.81
N ASP A 303 5.12 2.56 -14.08
CA ASP A 303 4.00 1.80 -14.66
C ASP A 303 2.62 2.40 -14.40
N TYR A 304 2.55 3.50 -13.64
CA TYR A 304 1.32 4.18 -13.25
C TYR A 304 0.31 3.31 -12.49
N ARG A 305 0.78 2.27 -11.79
CA ARG A 305 -0.07 1.27 -11.11
C ARG A 305 0.42 0.88 -9.73
N HIS A 306 1.71 0.66 -9.57
CA HIS A 306 2.26 0.28 -8.27
C HIS A 306 2.52 1.56 -7.49
N VAL A 307 1.75 1.81 -6.43
CA VAL A 307 1.92 3.00 -5.58
C VAL A 307 3.34 3.01 -5.00
N ASN A 308 3.96 4.18 -4.99
CA ASN A 308 5.29 4.37 -4.41
C ASN A 308 5.29 4.01 -2.91
N PRO A 309 6.21 3.15 -2.43
CA PRO A 309 6.31 2.79 -1.01
C PRO A 309 6.46 4.00 -0.08
N ASP A 310 7.18 5.05 -0.50
CA ASP A 310 7.31 6.27 0.30
C ASP A 310 5.95 6.97 0.50
N LEU A 311 5.07 6.89 -0.51
CA LEU A 311 3.70 7.42 -0.42
C LEU A 311 2.81 6.50 0.44
N VAL A 312 2.97 5.18 0.37
CA VAL A 312 2.30 4.25 1.29
C VAL A 312 2.65 4.56 2.74
N ALA A 313 3.94 4.69 3.06
CA ALA A 313 4.40 5.03 4.41
C ALA A 313 3.80 6.36 4.89
N ARG A 314 3.72 7.34 3.98
CA ARG A 314 3.10 8.64 4.24
C ARG A 314 1.59 8.53 4.49
N ILE A 315 0.87 7.71 3.73
CA ILE A 315 -0.55 7.40 3.96
C ILE A 315 -0.74 6.75 5.34
N MET A 316 0.11 5.80 5.69
CA MET A 316 0.02 5.06 6.95
C MET A 316 0.38 5.92 8.16
N SER A 317 1.34 6.84 8.01
CA SER A 317 1.60 7.89 8.98
C SER A 317 0.36 8.76 9.23
N SER A 318 -0.43 9.07 8.18
CA SER A 318 -1.70 9.78 8.34
C SER A 318 -2.76 8.95 9.05
N VAL A 319 -2.87 7.64 8.78
CA VAL A 319 -3.75 6.74 9.54
C VAL A 319 -3.36 6.77 11.01
N ILE A 320 -2.08 6.57 11.31
CA ILE A 320 -1.55 6.56 12.67
C ILE A 320 -1.82 7.88 13.38
N SER A 321 -1.47 9.02 12.77
CA SER A 321 -1.64 10.33 13.39
C SER A 321 -3.11 10.69 13.65
N THR A 322 -4.03 10.14 12.85
CA THR A 322 -5.45 10.49 12.90
C THR A 322 -6.23 9.56 13.83
N TYR A 323 -5.95 8.26 13.81
CA TYR A 323 -6.74 7.26 14.52
C TYR A 323 -6.11 6.82 15.85
N PHE A 324 -4.81 7.06 16.09
CA PHE A 324 -4.15 6.64 17.32
C PHE A 324 -4.09 7.79 18.32
N PRO A 325 -4.23 7.51 19.64
CA PRO A 325 -4.01 8.53 20.65
C PRO A 325 -2.58 9.12 20.53
N PRO A 326 -2.40 10.46 20.63
CA PRO A 326 -1.08 11.09 20.50
C PRO A 326 0.00 10.51 21.43
N ALA A 327 -0.38 10.12 22.65
CA ALA A 327 0.53 9.52 23.63
C ALA A 327 0.93 8.07 23.33
N HIS A 328 0.28 7.44 22.35
CA HIS A 328 0.41 6.02 22.05
C HIS A 328 0.62 5.76 20.55
N GLN A 329 1.15 6.75 19.81
CA GLN A 329 1.51 6.53 18.42
C GLN A 329 2.65 5.51 18.37
N PRO A 330 2.51 4.41 17.61
CA PRO A 330 3.56 3.42 17.47
C PRO A 330 4.85 4.06 16.95
N GLN A 331 5.96 3.75 17.59
CA GLN A 331 7.28 4.06 17.07
C GLN A 331 7.64 2.97 16.08
N ALA A 332 8.01 3.34 14.85
CA ALA A 332 8.50 2.40 13.86
C ALA A 332 9.60 1.53 14.48
N LYS A 333 9.55 0.21 14.29
CA LYS A 333 10.66 -0.67 14.66
C LYS A 333 11.86 -0.28 13.80
N ALA A 334 12.74 0.57 14.32
CA ALA A 334 14.08 0.74 13.74
C ALA A 334 14.74 -0.64 13.72
N GLU A 335 15.27 -1.03 12.57
CA GLU A 335 15.93 -2.32 12.32
C GLU A 335 16.87 -2.68 13.47
N ALA A 336 16.39 -3.53 14.37
CA ALA A 336 17.20 -4.17 15.40
C ALA A 336 17.83 -5.41 14.78
N ASP A 337 18.83 -5.20 13.91
CA ASP A 337 19.82 -6.21 13.52
C ASP A 337 21.07 -5.52 12.94
N ALA A 338 21.77 -4.75 13.80
CA ALA A 338 23.20 -4.47 13.65
C ALA A 338 23.80 -4.02 14.99
N ASN A 339 24.35 -4.98 15.74
CA ASN A 339 25.38 -4.89 16.77
C ASN A 339 25.53 -3.60 17.60
N GLY A 340 25.13 -3.72 18.86
CA GLY A 340 25.69 -3.14 20.08
C GLY A 340 26.71 -2.01 20.01
N ALA A 341 26.29 -0.82 20.44
CA ALA A 341 27.04 0.02 21.37
C ALA A 341 26.04 0.99 22.03
N GLY A 342 26.00 0.98 23.37
CA GLY A 342 25.16 1.89 24.13
C GLY A 342 25.59 3.33 23.92
N ALA A 343 24.63 4.19 23.58
CA ALA A 343 24.74 5.63 23.75
C ALA A 343 23.36 6.15 24.17
N ALA A 344 23.34 6.88 25.28
CA ALA A 344 22.15 7.45 25.88
C ALA A 344 21.34 8.29 24.89
N ALA A 345 20.01 8.19 24.99
CA ALA A 345 19.08 9.03 24.25
C ALA A 345 19.32 10.52 24.57
N PRO A 346 19.36 11.41 23.56
CA PRO A 346 19.17 12.83 23.79
C PRO A 346 17.68 13.17 23.69
N THR A 347 17.22 13.88 24.71
CA THR A 347 15.93 14.56 24.82
C THR A 347 15.79 15.68 23.80
N ALA A 348 14.60 15.80 23.20
CA ALA A 348 13.96 17.01 22.66
C ALA A 348 14.85 18.05 21.96
N ALA A 349 14.91 17.96 20.62
CA ALA A 349 14.94 19.09 19.71
C ALA A 349 14.10 18.72 18.47
N GLU A 350 13.26 19.63 18.01
CA GLU A 350 12.45 19.49 16.80
C GLU A 350 13.37 19.24 15.59
N GLY A 351 13.45 18.00 15.13
CA GLY A 351 14.22 17.59 13.96
C GLY A 351 13.52 16.42 13.26
N LEU A 352 13.53 16.41 11.93
CA LEU A 352 12.95 15.33 11.14
C LEU A 352 13.74 14.03 11.35
N THR A 353 13.06 12.88 11.41
CA THR A 353 13.72 11.57 11.48
C THR A 353 14.48 11.27 10.18
N PRO A 354 15.51 10.40 10.19
CA PRO A 354 16.23 10.02 8.96
C PRO A 354 15.31 9.51 7.85
N ALA A 355 14.28 8.72 8.20
CA ALA A 355 13.28 8.23 7.26
C ALA A 355 12.44 9.36 6.64
N ALA A 356 12.05 10.36 7.44
CA ALA A 356 11.31 11.52 6.95
C ALA A 356 12.15 12.41 6.03
N ILE A 357 13.43 12.64 6.38
CA ILE A 357 14.38 13.36 5.53
C ILE A 357 14.60 12.58 4.22
N MET A 358 14.80 11.26 4.30
CA MET A 358 14.99 10.39 3.12
C MET A 358 13.81 10.48 2.14
N SER A 359 12.59 10.34 2.65
CA SER A 359 11.37 10.43 1.83
C SER A 359 11.25 11.80 1.15
N THR A 360 11.51 12.87 1.91
CA THR A 360 11.48 14.25 1.39
C THR A 360 12.60 14.51 0.38
N ALA A 361 13.81 14.01 0.64
CA ALA A 361 14.96 14.12 -0.26
C ALA A 361 14.72 13.40 -1.59
N LYS A 362 14.21 12.16 -1.55
CA LYS A 362 13.83 11.41 -2.77
C LYS A 362 12.75 12.14 -3.57
N LEU A 363 11.79 12.74 -2.88
CA LEU A 363 10.73 13.54 -3.49
C LEU A 363 11.30 14.76 -4.22
N MET A 364 12.14 15.56 -3.54
CA MET A 364 12.76 16.75 -4.12
C MET A 364 13.70 16.39 -5.29
N LEU A 365 14.43 15.27 -5.19
CA LEU A 365 15.27 14.74 -6.28
C LEU A 365 14.44 14.43 -7.53
N LYS A 366 13.27 13.79 -7.37
CA LYS A 366 12.36 13.48 -8.48
C LYS A 366 11.73 14.73 -9.12
N LEU A 367 11.51 15.77 -8.32
CA LEU A 367 10.92 17.03 -8.77
C LEU A 367 11.95 18.04 -9.29
N GLU A 368 13.23 17.69 -9.22
CA GLU A 368 14.34 18.59 -9.54
C GLU A 368 14.33 19.88 -8.69
N GLU A 369 13.83 19.81 -7.45
CA GLU A 369 13.78 20.92 -6.49
C GLU A 369 15.12 21.04 -5.73
N TRP A 370 16.19 21.35 -6.46
CA TRP A 370 17.57 21.33 -5.95
C TRP A 370 17.80 22.25 -4.75
N ASP A 371 17.31 23.49 -4.82
CA ASP A 371 17.50 24.47 -3.74
C ASP A 371 16.83 24.04 -2.44
N LYS A 372 15.63 23.46 -2.54
CA LYS A 372 14.91 22.95 -1.37
C LYS A 372 15.56 21.69 -0.80
N MET A 373 16.10 20.83 -1.66
CA MET A 373 16.83 19.63 -1.22
C MET A 373 18.14 20.00 -0.51
N ALA A 374 18.86 21.01 -1.01
CA ALA A 374 20.04 21.55 -0.36
C ALA A 374 19.69 22.18 1.01
N ALA A 375 18.60 22.95 1.08
CA ALA A 375 18.11 23.53 2.34
C ALA A 375 17.71 22.43 3.35
N LEU A 376 16.97 21.41 2.92
CA LEU A 376 16.59 20.27 3.78
C LEU A 376 17.81 19.60 4.41
N PHE A 377 18.85 19.31 3.62
CA PHE A 377 20.07 18.70 4.14
C PHE A 377 20.88 19.65 5.03
N ALA A 378 20.91 20.95 4.73
CA ALA A 378 21.61 21.93 5.54
C ALA A 378 20.94 22.14 6.91
N GLU A 379 19.61 22.25 6.93
CA GLU A 379 18.81 22.38 8.15
C GLU A 379 18.88 21.14 9.04
N ASN A 380 19.13 19.96 8.44
CA ASN A 380 19.25 18.69 9.15
C ASN A 380 20.66 18.08 9.03
N ALA A 381 21.71 18.92 8.99
CA ALA A 381 23.08 18.47 8.73
C ALA A 381 23.57 17.41 9.72
N ALA A 382 23.28 17.57 11.01
CA ALA A 382 23.69 16.60 12.04
C ALA A 382 23.14 15.18 11.80
N VAL A 383 21.92 15.07 11.28
CA VAL A 383 21.28 13.79 10.95
C VAL A 383 21.75 13.29 9.58
N THR A 384 21.83 14.20 8.61
CA THR A 384 22.21 13.90 7.23
C THR A 384 23.64 13.38 7.15
N ASP A 385 24.58 14.11 7.75
CA ASP A 385 26.01 13.82 7.63
C ASP A 385 26.44 12.62 8.49
N ALA A 386 25.57 12.13 9.38
CA ALA A 386 25.77 10.90 10.14
C ALA A 386 25.17 9.64 9.46
N HIS A 387 24.38 9.80 8.38
CA HIS A 387 23.63 8.70 7.77
C HIS A 387 24.06 8.43 6.32
N PRO A 388 24.72 7.28 6.03
CA PRO A 388 25.26 6.97 4.69
C PRO A 388 24.22 7.08 3.56
N ASP A 389 22.99 6.61 3.77
CA ASP A 389 21.96 6.68 2.74
C ASP A 389 21.48 8.11 2.45
N LEU A 390 21.44 8.99 3.44
CA LEU A 390 21.08 10.41 3.22
C LEU A 390 22.20 11.12 2.46
N LEU A 391 23.46 10.85 2.80
CA LEU A 391 24.61 11.33 2.04
C LEU A 391 24.61 10.80 0.60
N LEU A 392 24.16 9.57 0.34
CA LEU A 392 23.98 9.08 -1.03
C LEU A 392 22.92 9.86 -1.82
N GLN A 393 21.84 10.31 -1.17
CA GLN A 393 20.87 11.21 -1.81
C GLN A 393 21.47 12.59 -2.08
N LYS A 394 22.26 13.14 -1.15
CA LYS A 394 23.01 14.40 -1.32
C LYS A 394 24.03 14.31 -2.47
N ALA A 395 24.74 13.19 -2.59
CA ALA A 395 25.62 12.92 -3.74
C ALA A 395 24.83 12.82 -5.06
N ALA A 396 23.65 12.18 -5.05
CA ALA A 396 22.78 12.11 -6.22
C ALA A 396 22.25 13.50 -6.66
N MET A 397 21.95 14.39 -5.71
CA MET A 397 21.59 15.78 -5.97
C MET A 397 22.72 16.53 -6.70
N HIS A 398 23.95 16.48 -6.17
CA HIS A 398 25.11 17.10 -6.81
C HIS A 398 25.41 16.50 -8.20
N ARG A 399 25.29 15.17 -8.33
CA ARG A 399 25.45 14.49 -9.61
C ARG A 399 24.45 14.97 -10.67
N SER A 400 23.18 15.14 -10.29
CA SER A 400 22.12 15.60 -11.20
C SER A 400 22.37 17.03 -11.68
N GLN A 401 22.99 17.86 -10.83
CA GLN A 401 23.42 19.22 -11.15
C GLN A 401 24.82 19.31 -11.79
N ARG A 402 25.49 18.16 -12.02
CA ARG A 402 26.87 18.08 -12.54
C ARG A 402 27.92 18.80 -11.68
N GLN A 403 27.66 18.89 -10.38
CA GLN A 403 28.54 19.45 -9.35
C GLN A 403 29.55 18.39 -8.89
N VAL A 404 30.56 18.14 -9.73
CA VAL A 404 31.51 17.02 -9.53
C VAL A 404 32.35 17.15 -8.25
N PRO A 405 32.90 18.33 -7.88
CA PRO A 405 33.66 18.48 -6.64
C PRO A 405 32.83 18.16 -5.39
N GLU A 406 31.58 18.61 -5.37
CA GLU A 406 30.64 18.41 -4.27
C GLU A 406 30.16 16.96 -4.19
N GLU A 407 29.88 16.31 -5.33
CA GLU A 407 29.60 14.86 -5.39
C GLU A 407 30.76 14.07 -4.77
N TYR A 408 31.99 14.38 -5.14
CA TYR A 408 33.18 13.69 -4.62
C TYR A 408 33.36 13.88 -3.11
N ALA A 409 33.24 15.11 -2.60
CA ALA A 409 33.37 15.40 -1.17
C ALA A 409 32.33 14.66 -0.32
N VAL A 410 31.09 14.54 -0.82
CA VAL A 410 30.04 13.78 -0.14
C VAL A 410 30.34 12.27 -0.19
N LEU A 411 30.84 11.75 -1.31
CA LEU A 411 31.20 10.33 -1.42
C LEU A 411 32.37 9.94 -0.51
N GLU A 412 33.33 10.85 -0.25
CA GLU A 412 34.38 10.64 0.75
C GLU A 412 33.78 10.41 2.15
N GLN A 413 32.76 11.20 2.52
CA GLN A 413 32.05 11.02 3.79
C GLN A 413 31.27 9.70 3.83
N VAL A 414 30.58 9.34 2.74
CA VAL A 414 29.89 8.03 2.64
C VAL A 414 30.88 6.88 2.82
N HIS A 415 32.03 6.94 2.16
CA HIS A 415 33.04 5.87 2.24
C HIS A 415 33.66 5.79 3.64
N ALA A 416 33.84 6.91 4.33
CA ALA A 416 34.32 6.92 5.72
C ALA A 416 33.32 6.27 6.69
N LEU A 417 32.02 6.49 6.52
CA LEU A 417 30.97 5.95 7.38
C LEU A 417 30.57 4.51 7.04
N ALA A 418 30.60 4.15 5.76
CA ALA A 418 30.19 2.84 5.25
C ALA A 418 31.25 2.27 4.28
N PRO A 419 32.45 1.93 4.77
CA PRO A 419 33.56 1.47 3.93
C PRO A 419 33.31 0.13 3.23
N ASP A 420 32.32 -0.63 3.68
CA ASP A 420 31.89 -1.91 3.10
C ASP A 420 31.01 -1.77 1.85
N ARG A 421 30.62 -0.55 1.49
CA ARG A 421 29.85 -0.30 0.27
C ARG A 421 30.83 -0.06 -0.90
N PRO A 422 30.80 -0.89 -1.96
CA PRO A 422 31.77 -0.75 -3.06
C PRO A 422 31.47 0.45 -3.96
N TRP A 423 30.19 0.73 -4.22
CA TRP A 423 29.76 1.74 -5.19
C TRP A 423 30.30 3.17 -4.93
N PRO A 424 30.32 3.70 -3.70
CA PRO A 424 30.89 5.02 -3.43
C PRO A 424 32.36 5.16 -3.82
N LEU A 425 33.20 4.18 -3.45
CA LEU A 425 34.61 4.16 -3.78
C LEU A 425 34.83 4.01 -5.29
N GLU A 426 34.09 3.09 -5.93
CA GLU A 426 34.10 2.91 -7.38
C GLU A 426 33.72 4.20 -8.13
N ARG A 427 32.73 4.93 -7.62
CA ARG A 427 32.31 6.21 -8.18
C ARG A 427 33.38 7.29 -7.98
N MET A 428 33.99 7.40 -6.79
CA MET A 428 35.09 8.33 -6.53
C MET A 428 36.25 8.14 -7.51
N ILE A 429 36.66 6.89 -7.77
CA ILE A 429 37.71 6.57 -8.73
C ILE A 429 37.34 7.08 -10.14
N ARG A 430 36.09 6.85 -10.58
CA ARG A 430 35.60 7.36 -11.88
C ARG A 430 35.57 8.89 -11.96
N LEU A 431 35.44 9.58 -10.82
CA LEU A 431 35.42 11.04 -10.73
C LEU A 431 36.83 11.68 -10.72
N LEU A 432 37.91 10.92 -10.53
CA LEU A 432 39.28 11.47 -10.54
C LEU A 432 39.63 12.15 -11.86
N ARG A 433 39.21 11.56 -12.99
CA ARG A 433 39.48 12.12 -14.33
C ARG A 433 38.82 13.49 -14.55
N PRO A 434 37.50 13.67 -14.34
CA PRO A 434 36.88 14.99 -14.45
C PRO A 434 37.38 15.99 -13.41
N LEU A 435 37.88 15.54 -12.24
CA LEU A 435 38.47 16.41 -11.22
C LEU A 435 39.95 16.74 -11.42
N ARG A 436 40.62 16.12 -12.41
CA ARG A 436 42.07 16.22 -12.62
C ARG A 436 42.88 15.83 -11.37
N ARG A 437 42.45 14.76 -10.70
CA ARG A 437 43.06 14.19 -9.49
C ARG A 437 43.66 12.80 -9.74
N GLN A 438 44.33 12.61 -10.87
CA GLN A 438 44.89 11.31 -11.26
C GLN A 438 45.97 10.82 -10.27
N GLU A 439 46.59 11.71 -9.52
CA GLU A 439 47.54 11.39 -8.47
C GLU A 439 46.96 10.47 -7.36
N LEU A 440 45.64 10.44 -7.20
CA LEU A 440 44.95 9.58 -6.21
C LEU A 440 44.54 8.21 -6.78
N GLN A 441 44.75 7.96 -8.07
CA GLN A 441 44.24 6.77 -8.75
C GLN A 441 44.83 5.49 -8.17
N ASP A 442 46.15 5.42 -8.03
CA ASP A 442 46.83 4.23 -7.52
C ASP A 442 46.42 3.92 -6.07
N GLU A 443 46.29 4.96 -5.23
CA GLU A 443 45.88 4.81 -3.83
C GLU A 443 44.46 4.24 -3.70
N LEU A 444 43.49 4.84 -4.41
CA LEU A 444 42.09 4.42 -4.32
C LEU A 444 41.88 3.04 -4.97
N MET A 445 42.61 2.72 -6.04
CA MET A 445 42.58 1.40 -6.69
C MET A 445 43.16 0.32 -5.77
N ALA A 446 44.27 0.60 -5.07
CA ALA A 446 44.83 -0.31 -4.07
C ALA A 446 43.85 -0.53 -2.91
N ARG A 447 43.20 0.54 -2.43
CA ARG A 447 42.18 0.47 -1.38
C ARG A 447 40.96 -0.34 -1.82
N HIS A 448 40.51 -0.18 -3.06
CA HIS A 448 39.42 -0.98 -3.64
C HIS A 448 39.79 -2.46 -3.74
N ALA A 449 40.99 -2.78 -4.24
CA ALA A 449 41.47 -4.15 -4.35
C ALA A 449 41.57 -4.86 -2.99
N ALA A 450 42.03 -4.14 -1.96
CA ALA A 450 42.15 -4.68 -0.61
C ALA A 450 40.79 -4.94 0.05
N ARG A 451 39.78 -4.08 -0.19
CA ARG A 451 38.46 -4.20 0.45
C ARG A 451 37.48 -5.06 -0.34
N PHE A 452 37.58 -5.09 -1.66
CA PHE A 452 36.65 -5.76 -2.58
C PHE A 452 37.41 -6.66 -3.57
N PRO A 453 38.04 -7.76 -3.10
CA PRO A 453 38.86 -8.63 -3.93
C PRO A 453 38.06 -9.21 -5.12
N ASP A 454 36.81 -9.59 -4.89
CA ASP A 454 35.93 -10.24 -5.88
C ASP A 454 35.42 -9.32 -7.00
N ARG A 455 35.67 -8.00 -6.92
CA ARG A 455 35.22 -7.02 -7.92
C ARG A 455 36.32 -6.65 -8.91
N ALA A 456 37.03 -7.66 -9.44
CA ALA A 456 38.10 -7.48 -10.43
C ALA A 456 37.61 -6.82 -11.72
N GLU A 457 36.39 -7.16 -12.17
CA GLU A 457 35.78 -6.61 -13.38
C GLU A 457 35.73 -5.07 -13.39
N PHE A 458 35.46 -4.43 -12.25
CA PHE A 458 35.49 -2.97 -12.15
C PHE A 458 36.89 -2.41 -12.41
N ARG A 459 37.93 -3.06 -11.87
CA ARG A 459 39.31 -2.59 -11.99
C ARG A 459 39.79 -2.69 -13.44
N ASP A 460 39.41 -3.74 -14.13
CA ASP A 460 39.72 -3.95 -15.55
C ASP A 460 39.04 -2.92 -16.46
N GLN A 461 37.88 -2.38 -16.06
CA GLN A 461 37.16 -1.33 -16.81
C GLN A 461 37.73 0.09 -16.63
N VAL A 462 38.54 0.30 -15.60
CA VAL A 462 39.03 1.63 -15.18
C VAL A 462 40.54 1.79 -15.41
N ALA A 463 41.28 0.68 -15.50
CA ALA A 463 42.65 0.61 -16.03
C ALA A 463 42.67 1.04 -17.51
#